data_AF-A0A949G736-F1
#
_entry.id   AF-A0A949G736-F1
#
_cell.length_a   1.000
_cell.length_b   1.000
_cell.length_c   1.000
_cell.angle_alpha   90.00
_cell.angle_beta   90.00
_cell.angle_gamma   90.00
#
_symmetry.space_group_name_H-M   'P 1'
#
loop_
_entity.id
_entity.type
_entity.pdbx_description
1 polymer ?
#
loop_
_entity_poly.entity_id
_entity_poly.type
_entity_poly.pdbx_seq_one_letter_code
_entity_poly.pdbx_strand_id
1 'polypeptide(L)' 'MTQQASPIVRAMVLRELEEGVKHDALWLQALSESKLDPAQTKLRYIALRSQAIQSDMKGLLISQIRGAVAKDKQIR' A
#
# COMPACT_ATOMS: atom_id res chain seq x y z
N MET A 1 3.59 16.52 1.73
CA MET A 1 4.71 15.56 1.73
C MET A 1 4.40 14.44 0.75
N THR A 2 4.99 14.49 -0.45
CA THR A 2 4.88 13.43 -1.46
C THR A 2 5.75 12.26 -1.02
N GLN A 3 5.23 11.45 -0.10
CA GLN A 3 5.92 10.25 0.36
C GLN A 3 5.89 9.23 -0.79
N GLN A 4 6.92 9.29 -1.64
CA GLN A 4 7.12 8.27 -2.66
C GLN A 4 7.20 6.92 -1.95
N ALA A 5 6.40 5.95 -2.42
CA ALA A 5 6.40 4.62 -1.85
C ALA A 5 7.81 4.03 -1.92
N SER A 6 8.18 3.28 -0.89
CA SER A 6 9.49 2.60 -0.83
C SER A 6 9.70 1.76 -2.11
N PRO A 7 10.92 1.73 -2.69
CA PRO A 7 11.22 0.93 -3.89
C PRO A 7 10.81 -0.55 -3.76
N ILE A 8 10.92 -1.11 -2.55
CA ILE A 8 10.49 -2.48 -2.23
C ILE A 8 8.98 -2.64 -2.39
N VAL A 9 8.19 -1.70 -1.85
CA VAL A 9 6.73 -1.74 -1.97
C VAL A 9 6.31 -1.63 -3.43
N ARG A 10 6.98 -0.76 -4.20
CA ARG A 10 6.73 -0.64 -5.63
C ARG A 10 7.03 -1.95 -6.37
N ALA A 11 8.13 -2.63 -6.05
CA ALA A 11 8.46 -3.93 -6.63
C ALA A 11 7.44 -5.01 -6.28
N MET A 12 6.91 -5.02 -5.05
CA MET A 12 5.84 -5.94 -4.66
C MET A 12 4.57 -5.74 -5.48
N VAL A 13 4.15 -4.48 -5.70
CA VAL A 13 2.96 -4.18 -6.51
C VAL A 13 3.13 -4.59 -7.97
N LEU A 14 4.33 -4.40 -8.52
CA LEU A 14 4.65 -4.86 -9.88
C LEU A 14 4.57 -6.39 -9.97
N ARG A 15 5.11 -7.09 -8.98
CA ARG A 15 5.02 -8.55 -8.90
C ARG A 15 3.57 -9.04 -8.76
N GLU A 16 2.75 -8.41 -7.93
CA GLU A 16 1.31 -8.72 -7.82
C GLU A 16 0.62 -8.61 -9.19
N LEU A 17 0.94 -7.56 -9.96
CA LEU A 17 0.41 -7.37 -11.31
C LEU A 17 0.89 -8.45 -12.30
N GLU A 18 2.16 -8.88 -12.21
CA GLU A 18 2.71 -9.98 -13.01
C GLU A 18 2.07 -11.32 -12.66
N GLU A 19 1.76 -11.56 -11.38
CA GLU A 19 1.05 -12.74 -10.88
C GLU A 19 -0.46 -12.69 -11.19
N GLY A 20 -0.96 -11.61 -11.81
CA GLY A 20 -2.36 -11.43 -12.16
C GLY A 20 -3.26 -11.02 -10.98
N VAL A 21 -2.66 -10.72 -9.82
CA VAL A 21 -3.36 -10.26 -8.62
C VAL A 21 -3.70 -8.78 -8.79
N LYS A 22 -4.97 -8.53 -9.10
CA LYS A 22 -5.50 -7.20 -9.35
C LYS A 22 -6.59 -6.89 -8.33
N HIS A 23 -6.45 -5.76 -7.66
CA HIS A 23 -7.47 -5.26 -6.75
C HIS A 23 -8.46 -4.40 -7.52
N ASP A 24 -9.62 -4.96 -7.88
CA ASP A 24 -10.59 -4.32 -8.78
C ASP A 24 -11.11 -2.98 -8.26
N ALA A 25 -11.36 -2.86 -6.95
CA ALA A 25 -11.80 -1.60 -6.34
C ALA A 25 -10.77 -0.47 -6.52
N LEU A 26 -9.47 -0.76 -6.30
CA LEU A 26 -8.39 0.20 -6.50
C LEU A 26 -8.17 0.50 -7.99
N TRP A 27 -8.37 -0.50 -8.86
CA TRP A 27 -8.27 -0.31 -10.30
C TRP A 27 -9.38 0.58 -10.85
N LEU A 28 -10.62 0.40 -10.39
CA LEU A 28 -11.75 1.24 -10.75
C LEU A 28 -11.54 2.68 -10.28
N GLN A 29 -11.03 2.86 -9.07
CA GLN A 29 -10.63 4.18 -8.58
C GLN A 29 -9.56 4.81 -9.47
N ALA A 30 -8.51 4.05 -9.82
CA ALA A 30 -7.46 4.52 -10.71
C ALA A 30 -7.99 4.88 -12.11
N LEU A 31 -8.92 4.10 -12.67
CA LEU A 31 -9.60 4.38 -13.94
C LEU A 31 -10.40 5.66 -13.88
N SER A 32 -11.18 5.84 -12.81
CA SER A 32 -12.00 7.04 -12.58
C SER A 32 -11.12 8.29 -12.49
N GLU A 33 -9.99 8.22 -11.79
CA GLU A 33 -9.08 9.34 -11.60
C GLU A 33 -8.23 9.66 -12.85
N SER A 34 -8.02 8.67 -13.72
CA SER A 34 -7.19 8.80 -14.93
C SER A 34 -8.00 9.08 -16.21
N LYS A 35 -9.31 9.33 -16.10
CA LYS A 35 -10.19 9.58 -17.25
C LYS A 35 -10.11 8.48 -18.32
N LEU A 36 -9.98 7.21 -17.89
CA LEU A 36 -9.88 6.04 -18.76
C LEU A 36 -8.61 5.97 -19.63
N ASP A 37 -7.58 6.79 -19.38
CA ASP A 37 -6.28 6.61 -20.02
C ASP A 37 -5.57 5.39 -19.40
N PRO A 38 -5.31 4.32 -20.18
CA PRO A 38 -4.74 3.08 -19.66
C PRO A 38 -3.31 3.24 -19.12
N ALA A 39 -2.52 4.17 -19.65
CA ALA A 39 -1.16 4.42 -19.18
C ALA A 39 -1.18 5.14 -17.83
N GLN A 40 -2.03 6.16 -17.70
CA GLN A 40 -2.23 6.88 -16.45
C GLN A 40 -2.93 6.01 -15.40
N THR A 41 -3.86 5.15 -15.81
CA THR A 41 -4.52 4.18 -14.93
C THR A 41 -3.50 3.28 -14.24
N LYS A 42 -2.57 2.69 -15.01
CA LYS A 42 -1.53 1.82 -14.44
C LYS A 42 -0.65 2.57 -13.44
N LEU A 43 -0.19 3.77 -13.79
CA LEU A 43 0.63 4.59 -12.89
C LEU A 43 -0.13 4.93 -11.61
N ARG A 44 -1.41 5.30 -11.73
CA ARG A 44 -2.25 5.66 -10.59
C ARG A 44 -2.57 4.46 -9.71
N TYR A 45 -2.86 3.30 -10.30
CA TYR A 45 -3.08 2.05 -9.58
C TYR A 45 -1.84 1.66 -8.78
N ILE A 46 -0.65 1.70 -9.40
CA ILE A 46 0.61 1.38 -8.70
C ILE A 46 0.82 2.30 -7.50
N ALA A 47 0.55 3.60 -7.66
CA ALA A 47 0.65 4.56 -6.57
C ALA A 47 -0.35 4.26 -5.43
N LEU A 48 -1.63 4.04 -5.76
CA LEU A 48 -2.68 3.74 -4.79
C LEU A 48 -2.40 2.45 -4.01
N ARG A 49 -2.02 1.37 -4.71
CA ARG A 49 -1.70 0.09 -4.09
C ARG A 49 -0.44 0.19 -3.22
N SER A 50 0.58 0.90 -3.69
CA SER A 50 1.80 1.11 -2.91
C SER A 50 1.51 1.90 -1.64
N GLN A 51 0.64 2.90 -1.70
CA GLN A 51 0.22 3.67 -0.54
C GLN A 51 -0.60 2.82 0.45
N ALA A 52 -1.48 1.95 -0.04
CA ALA A 52 -2.24 1.01 0.79
C ALA A 52 -1.30 0.07 1.57
N ILE A 53 -0.36 -0.60 0.88
CA ILE A 53 0.63 -1.48 1.52
C ILE A 53 1.47 -0.71 2.54
N GLN A 54 1.91 0.50 2.20
CA GLN A 54 2.69 1.33 3.11
C GLN A 54 1.89 1.74 4.35
N SER A 55 0.59 2.00 4.21
CA SER A 55 -0.31 2.29 5.32
C SER A 55 -0.52 1.07 6.22
N ASP A 56 -0.77 -0.10 5.62
CA ASP A 56 -0.98 -1.36 6.34
C ASP A 56 0.26 -1.74 7.16
N MET A 57 1.46 -1.63 6.57
CA MET A 57 2.72 -1.88 7.26
C MET A 57 2.95 -0.91 8.43
N LYS A 58 2.64 0.38 8.26
CA LYS A 58 2.72 1.36 9.35
C LYS A 58 1.76 1.01 10.48
N GLY A 59 0.53 0.60 10.15
CA GLY A 59 -0.48 0.16 11.13
C GLY A 59 -0.01 -1.05 11.93
N LEU A 60 0.56 -2.06 11.25
CA LEU A 60 1.10 -3.25 11.89
C LEU A 60 2.27 -2.93 12.82
N LEU A 61 3.22 -2.10 12.37
CA LEU A 61 4.36 -1.71 13.20
C LEU A 61 3.91 -0.96 14.47
N ILE A 62 2.98 0.00 14.32
CA ILE A 62 2.44 0.75 15.46
C ILE A 62 1.71 -0.21 16.43
N SER A 63 0.94 -1.16 15.92
CA SER A 63 0.25 -2.16 16.75
C SER A 63 1.23 -3.03 17.53
N GLN A 64 2.31 -3.50 16.89
CA GLN A 64 3.36 -4.27 17.56
C GLN A 64 4.09 -3.46 18.64
N ILE A 65 4.41 -2.18 18.37
CA ILE A 65 5.03 -1.29 19.37
C ILE A 65 4.10 -1.11 20.57
N ARG A 66 2.81 -0.83 20.35
CA ARG A 66 1.83 -0.70 21.45
C ARG A 66 1.69 -2.00 22.24
N GLY A 67 1.65 -3.15 21.55
CA GLY A 67 1.59 -4.46 22.18
C GLY A 67 2.82 -4.77 23.03
N ALA A 68 4.03 -4.44 22.54
CA ALA A 68 5.27 -4.61 23.28
C ALA A 68 5.33 -3.68 24.52
N VAL A 69 4.94 -2.41 24.38
CA VAL A 69 4.88 -1.45 25.50
C VAL A 69 3.85 -1.86 26.56
N ALA A 70 2.70 -2.39 26.14
CA ALA A 70 1.68 -2.89 27.07
C ALA A 70 2.18 -4.12 27.85
N LYS A 71 2.92 -5.04 27.21
CA LYS A 71 3.56 -6.17 27.88
C LYS A 71 4.63 -5.72 28.87
N ASP A 72 5.44 -4.72 28.51
CA ASP A 72 6.48 -4.17 29.38
C ASP A 72 5.90 -3.52 30.65
N LYS A 73 4.77 -2.81 30.51
CA LYS A 73 4.04 -2.23 31.66
C LYS A 73 3.41 -3.26 32.61
N GLN A 74 3.11 -4.48 32.16
CA GLN A 74 2.53 -5.54 33.00
C GLN A 74 3.58 -6.27 33.86
N ILE A 75 4.87 -6.11 33.54
CA ILE A 75 5.98 -6.79 34.22
C ILE A 75 6.58 -5.91 35.34
N ARG A 76 6.05 -4.70 35.56
CA ARG A 76 6.51 -3.74 36.57
C ARG A 76 5.47 -3.51 37.66
#